data_AF-C7P7E2-F1
#
_entry.id   AF-C7P7E2-F1
#
_cell.length_a   1.000
_cell.length_b   1.000
_cell.length_c   1.000
_cell.angle_alpha   90.00
_cell.angle_beta   90.00
_cell.angle_gamma   90.00
#
_symmetry.space_group_name_H-M   'P 1'
#
loop_
_entity.id
_entity.type
_entity.pdbx_description
1 polymer ?
#
loop_
_entity_poly.entity_id
_entity_poly.type
_entity_poly.pdbx_seq_one_letter_code
_entity_poly.pdbx_strand_id
1 'polypeptide(L)'
;MEYLHVIGTFIFGIILGYLFQRARMCFVGGMRDFYLIRDTWLIKGLFGFFVGALIGFIIFTATGHISAFPWFVDKGLAPIPGDPLGASGSLAGHLILAIIGGFGVGFFSVIQGGCPLRNYVMAAEGNKTAIAYLFGLAVGAVIFHKFVSPLVKAILV
;
A
#
# COMPACT_ATOMS: atom_id res chain seq x y z
N MET A 1 16.72 15.70 -19.09
CA MET A 1 15.86 15.79 -17.89
C MET A 1 14.81 14.68 -17.83
N GLU A 2 14.40 14.07 -18.94
CA GLU A 2 13.38 13.00 -18.96
C GLU A 2 13.76 11.73 -18.17
N TYR A 3 15.00 11.25 -18.32
CA TYR A 3 15.43 10.00 -17.66
C TYR A 3 15.75 10.13 -16.17
N LEU A 4 15.86 11.35 -15.64
CA LEU A 4 16.25 11.59 -14.25
C LEU A 4 15.24 10.95 -13.28
N HIS A 5 13.94 11.03 -13.60
CA HIS A 5 12.88 10.47 -12.77
C HIS A 5 12.85 8.93 -12.82
N VAL A 6 13.11 8.34 -14.00
CA VAL A 6 13.15 6.89 -14.19
C VAL A 6 14.34 6.29 -13.44
N ILE A 7 15.52 6.91 -13.58
CA ILE A 7 16.73 6.47 -12.88
C ILE A 7 16.57 6.66 -11.38
N GLY A 8 16.00 7.80 -10.95
CA GLY A 8 15.73 8.08 -9.54
C GLY A 8 14.83 7.02 -8.90
N THR A 9 13.67 6.75 -9.51
CA THR A 9 12.72 5.74 -8.98
C THR A 9 13.31 4.32 -8.98
N PHE A 10 14.12 3.98 -9.98
CA PHE A 10 14.79 2.69 -10.03
C PHE A 10 15.81 2.51 -8.89
N ILE A 11 16.66 3.52 -8.65
CA ILE A 11 17.63 3.53 -7.54
C ILE A 11 16.90 3.44 -6.20
N PHE A 12 15.84 4.23 -6.00
CA PHE A 12 15.02 4.16 -4.79
C PHE A 12 14.38 2.78 -4.60
N GLY A 13 13.89 2.16 -5.66
CA GLY A 13 13.33 0.81 -5.63
C GLY A 13 14.34 -0.24 -5.19
N ILE A 14 15.58 -0.19 -5.69
CA ILE A 14 16.66 -1.10 -5.28
C ILE A 14 17.00 -0.91 -3.79
N ILE A 15 17.15 0.33 -3.33
CA ILE A 15 17.48 0.64 -1.94
C ILE A 15 16.38 0.12 -1.00
N LEU A 16 15.12 0.41 -1.32
CA LEU A 16 13.98 -0.05 -0.52
C LEU A 16 13.85 -1.57 -0.56
N GLY A 17 14.05 -2.21 -1.73
CA GLY A 17 14.03 -3.66 -1.87
C GLY A 17 15.06 -4.35 -0.97
N TYR A 18 16.30 -3.86 -0.98
CA TYR A 18 17.36 -4.37 -0.10
C TYR A 18 17.03 -4.18 1.38
N LEU A 19 16.50 -3.01 1.77
CA LEU A 19 16.10 -2.74 3.15
C LEU A 19 14.98 -3.67 3.62
N PHE A 20 13.95 -3.89 2.80
CA PHE A 20 12.84 -4.77 3.12
C PHE A 20 13.26 -6.24 3.21
N GLN A 21 14.20 -6.68 2.38
CA GLN A 21 14.76 -8.02 2.45
C GLN A 21 15.52 -8.24 3.77
N ARG A 22 16.38 -7.29 4.17
CA ARG A 22 17.14 -7.38 5.41
C ARG A 22 16.25 -7.31 6.65
N ALA A 23 15.25 -6.43 6.64
CA ALA A 23 14.33 -6.25 7.76
C ALA A 23 13.26 -7.36 7.87
N ARG A 24 13.10 -8.21 6.85
CA ARG A 24 12.06 -9.26 6.77
C ARG A 24 10.66 -8.73 7.14
N MET A 25 10.35 -7.51 6.68
CA MET A 25 9.16 -6.78 7.11
C MET A 25 7.87 -7.54 6.77
N CYS A 26 7.02 -7.71 7.78
CA CYS A 26 5.68 -8.28 7.62
C CYS A 26 4.69 -7.54 8.51
N PHE A 27 3.75 -6.80 7.92
CA PHE A 27 2.74 -6.06 8.68
C PHE A 27 1.78 -6.97 9.45
N VAL A 28 1.37 -8.08 8.82
CA VAL A 28 0.52 -9.10 9.46
C VAL A 28 1.29 -9.82 10.58
N GLY A 29 2.56 -10.14 10.33
CA GLY A 29 3.44 -10.76 11.33
C GLY A 29 3.65 -9.85 12.54
N GLY A 30 3.81 -8.54 12.34
CA GLY A 30 3.99 -7.59 13.45
C GLY A 30 2.79 -7.56 14.39
N MET A 31 1.56 -7.57 13.86
CA MET A 31 0.35 -7.62 14.68
C MET A 31 0.22 -8.96 15.43
N ARG A 32 0.52 -10.08 14.76
CA ARG A 32 0.47 -11.42 15.37
C ARG A 32 1.50 -11.58 16.49
N ASP A 33 2.76 -11.21 16.22
CA ASP A 33 3.87 -11.43 17.13
C ASP A 33 3.76 -10.52 18.37
N PHE A 34 3.17 -9.33 18.21
CA PHE A 34 2.82 -8.46 19.35
C PHE A 34 1.73 -9.05 20.24
N TYR A 35 0.68 -9.64 19.65
CA TYR A 35 -0.42 -10.19 20.44
C TYR A 35 -0.04 -11.51 21.13
N LEU A 36 0.63 -12.41 20.41
CA LEU A 36 0.91 -13.77 20.90
C LEU A 36 2.22 -13.86 21.71
N ILE A 37 3.29 -13.24 21.22
CA ILE A 37 4.65 -13.40 21.75
C ILE A 37 5.09 -12.15 22.54
N ARG A 38 4.36 -11.03 22.40
CA ARG A 38 4.72 -9.70 22.92
C ARG A 38 6.07 -9.20 22.41
N ASP A 39 6.47 -9.63 21.22
CA ASP A 39 7.65 -9.09 20.54
C ASP A 39 7.29 -7.76 19.86
N THR A 40 8.06 -6.71 20.17
CA THR A 40 7.82 -5.34 19.64
C THR A 40 8.76 -4.98 18.49
N TRP A 41 9.69 -5.86 18.12
CA TRP A 41 10.72 -5.58 17.14
C TRP A 41 10.13 -5.32 15.75
N LEU A 42 9.21 -6.18 15.29
CA LEU A 42 8.52 -6.01 14.00
C LEU A 42 7.56 -4.80 14.00
N ILE A 43 6.89 -4.52 15.12
CA ILE A 43 5.97 -3.38 15.24
C ILE A 43 6.70 -2.04 15.16
N LYS A 44 7.90 -1.93 15.75
CA LYS A 44 8.74 -0.74 15.61
C LYS A 44 9.06 -0.45 14.14
N GLY A 45 9.25 -1.51 13.34
CA GLY A 45 9.40 -1.41 11.89
C GLY A 45 8.18 -0.84 11.17
N LEU A 46 6.97 -1.31 11.54
CA LEU A 46 5.71 -0.77 11.01
C LEU A 46 5.52 0.71 11.36
N PHE A 47 5.74 1.10 12.62
CA PHE A 47 5.67 2.51 13.02
C PHE A 47 6.75 3.35 12.34
N GLY A 48 7.97 2.83 12.17
CA GLY A 48 9.03 3.51 11.44
C GLY A 48 8.68 3.78 9.97
N PHE A 49 8.02 2.83 9.30
CA PHE A 49 7.51 3.03 7.94
C PHE A 49 6.42 4.10 7.90
N PHE A 50 5.47 4.06 8.83
CA PHE A 50 4.37 5.04 8.90
C PHE A 50 4.88 6.47 9.14
N VAL A 51 5.78 6.64 10.13
CA VAL A 51 6.39 7.93 10.45
C VAL A 51 7.28 8.41 9.30
N GLY A 52 8.07 7.51 8.69
CA GLY A 52 8.91 7.84 7.55
C GLY A 52 8.11 8.31 6.34
N ALA A 53 6.99 7.66 6.04
CA ALA A 53 6.08 8.08 4.98
C ALA A 53 5.50 9.48 5.28
N LEU A 54 5.03 9.71 6.51
CA LEU A 54 4.45 10.98 6.92
C LEU A 54 5.46 12.13 6.83
N ILE A 55 6.69 11.92 7.29
CA ILE A 55 7.79 12.90 7.16
C ILE A 55 8.11 13.15 5.68
N GLY A 56 8.21 12.09 4.88
CA GLY A 56 8.45 12.20 3.45
C GLY A 56 7.40 13.07 2.75
N PHE A 57 6.11 12.80 3.01
CA PHE A 57 5.01 13.60 2.45
C PHE A 57 5.06 15.07 2.89
N ILE A 58 5.39 15.36 4.15
CA ILE A 58 5.55 16.75 4.63
C ILE A 58 6.68 17.47 3.89
N ILE A 59 7.82 16.81 3.69
CA ILE A 59 8.96 17.37 2.96
C ILE A 59 8.56 17.64 1.49
N PHE A 60 7.85 16.72 0.85
CA PHE A 60 7.39 16.90 -0.53
C PHE A 60 6.39 18.07 -0.65
N THR A 61 5.51 18.28 0.32
CA THR A 61 4.64 19.47 0.39
C THR A 61 5.47 20.75 0.51
N ALA A 62 6.48 20.78 1.38
CA ALA A 62 7.34 21.95 1.57
C ALA A 62 8.12 22.33 0.29
N THR A 63 8.47 21.34 -0.54
CA THR A 63 9.12 21.54 -1.85
C THR A 63 8.16 21.91 -2.99
N GLY A 64 6.85 22.03 -2.73
CA GLY A 64 5.87 22.50 -3.71
C GLY A 64 5.51 21.51 -4.82
N HIS A 65 5.99 20.27 -4.74
CA HIS A 65 5.73 19.23 -5.76
C HIS A 65 4.39 18.49 -5.56
N ILE A 66 3.75 18.63 -4.39
CA ILE A 66 2.46 18.00 -4.07
C ILE A 66 1.53 19.04 -3.42
N SER A 67 0.38 19.28 -4.04
CA SER A 67 -0.66 20.14 -3.47
C SER A 67 -1.45 19.38 -2.39
N ALA A 68 -1.33 19.83 -1.14
CA ALA A 68 -2.17 19.49 0.02
C ALA A 68 -1.94 18.12 0.71
N PHE A 69 -0.82 17.98 1.43
CA PHE A 69 -0.68 17.04 2.55
C PHE A 69 -0.40 17.86 3.83
N PRO A 70 -1.25 17.80 4.89
CA PRO A 70 -2.29 16.82 5.16
C PRO A 70 -3.61 17.12 4.44
N TRP A 71 -4.08 16.17 3.64
CA TRP A 71 -5.31 16.26 2.85
C TRP A 71 -6.57 16.59 3.69
N PHE A 72 -6.57 16.20 4.97
CA PHE A 72 -7.64 16.52 5.93
C PHE A 72 -7.80 18.02 6.22
N VAL A 73 -6.73 18.82 6.06
CA VAL A 73 -6.72 20.25 6.41
C VAL A 73 -7.30 21.12 5.29
N ASP A 74 -7.02 20.77 4.03
CA ASP A 74 -7.49 21.54 2.86
C ASP A 74 -8.84 21.04 2.30
N LYS A 75 -9.13 19.74 2.36
CA LYS A 75 -10.31 19.13 1.74
C LYS A 75 -11.28 18.47 2.71
N GLY A 76 -11.03 18.54 4.03
CA GLY A 76 -11.90 17.95 5.04
C GLY A 76 -12.11 16.44 4.84
N LEU A 77 -13.34 15.96 5.04
CA LEU A 77 -13.78 14.57 4.87
C LEU A 77 -13.98 14.11 3.41
N ALA A 78 -13.49 14.84 2.41
CA ALA A 78 -13.64 14.47 1.00
C ALA A 78 -12.91 13.16 0.62
N PRO A 79 -12.78 12.77 -0.66
CA PRO A 79 -11.96 11.62 -1.03
C PRO A 79 -10.45 11.93 -1.10
N ILE A 80 -9.63 10.99 -0.64
CA ILE A 80 -8.15 11.06 -0.65
C ILE A 80 -7.64 11.20 -2.10
N PRO A 81 -6.68 12.10 -2.39
CA PRO A 81 -6.06 12.20 -3.72
C PRO A 81 -5.37 10.87 -4.06
N GLY A 82 -5.87 10.18 -5.08
CA GLY A 82 -5.40 8.85 -5.49
C GLY A 82 -6.39 7.71 -5.19
N ASP A 83 -7.56 8.00 -4.62
CA ASP A 83 -8.61 7.00 -4.44
C ASP A 83 -9.23 6.53 -5.79
N PRO A 84 -9.52 5.22 -5.95
CA PRO A 84 -10.09 4.65 -7.18
C PRO A 84 -11.47 5.19 -7.59
N LEU A 85 -12.27 5.74 -6.66
CA LEU A 85 -13.59 6.34 -6.91
C LEU A 85 -13.50 7.84 -7.26
N GLY A 86 -12.39 8.52 -6.98
CA GLY A 86 -12.19 9.93 -7.30
C GLY A 86 -13.03 10.89 -6.44
N ALA A 87 -12.87 12.19 -6.66
CA ALA A 87 -13.43 13.28 -5.83
C ALA A 87 -14.97 13.39 -5.80
N SER A 88 -15.70 12.47 -6.44
CA SER A 88 -17.16 12.50 -6.61
C SER A 88 -17.89 11.35 -5.91
N GLY A 89 -17.17 10.47 -5.20
CA GLY A 89 -17.77 9.34 -4.49
C GLY A 89 -18.37 9.76 -3.14
N SER A 90 -19.55 9.21 -2.82
CA SER A 90 -20.11 9.29 -1.47
C SER A 90 -19.14 8.66 -0.45
N LEU A 91 -18.96 9.31 0.70
CA LEU A 91 -18.10 8.86 1.81
C LEU A 91 -18.38 7.41 2.22
N ALA A 92 -19.64 6.99 2.11
CA ALA A 92 -20.09 5.64 2.39
C ALA A 92 -19.44 4.61 1.44
N GLY A 93 -19.26 4.93 0.16
CA GLY A 93 -18.67 3.98 -0.79
C GLY A 93 -17.19 3.79 -0.65
N HIS A 94 -16.45 4.85 -0.29
CA HIS A 94 -15.03 4.71 0.04
C HIS A 94 -14.86 3.81 1.25
N LEU A 95 -15.69 3.99 2.29
CA LEU A 95 -15.64 3.15 3.49
C LEU A 95 -16.00 1.69 3.17
N ILE A 96 -17.07 1.46 2.40
CA ILE A 96 -17.48 0.12 1.99
C ILE A 96 -16.37 -0.56 1.17
N LEU A 97 -15.79 0.15 0.21
CA LEU A 97 -14.73 -0.38 -0.63
C LEU A 97 -13.45 -0.67 0.17
N ALA A 98 -13.09 0.19 1.12
CA ALA A 98 -11.94 0.01 2.00
C ALA A 98 -12.14 -1.16 2.97
N ILE A 99 -13.34 -1.34 3.52
CA ILE A 99 -13.66 -2.46 4.42
C ILE A 99 -13.64 -3.78 3.65
N ILE A 100 -14.36 -3.86 2.53
CA ILE A 100 -14.46 -5.09 1.73
C ILE A 100 -13.09 -5.44 1.12
N GLY A 101 -12.43 -4.46 0.50
CA GLY A 101 -11.12 -4.63 -0.12
C GLY A 101 -10.03 -4.94 0.92
N GLY A 102 -10.00 -4.20 2.03
CA GLY A 102 -9.05 -4.42 3.12
C GLY A 102 -9.22 -5.78 3.78
N PHE A 103 -10.47 -6.20 4.04
CA PHE A 103 -10.76 -7.53 4.56
C PHE A 103 -10.36 -8.62 3.56
N GLY A 104 -10.65 -8.45 2.27
CA GLY A 104 -10.26 -9.38 1.23
C GLY A 104 -8.74 -9.54 1.13
N VAL A 105 -8.00 -8.44 1.02
CA VAL A 105 -6.52 -8.47 0.98
C VAL A 105 -5.97 -9.11 2.25
N GLY A 106 -6.51 -8.78 3.42
CA GLY A 106 -6.12 -9.38 4.69
C GLY A 106 -6.32 -10.89 4.70
N PHE A 107 -7.51 -11.36 4.31
CA PHE A 107 -7.86 -12.78 4.28
C PHE A 107 -6.97 -13.60 3.34
N PHE A 108 -6.82 -13.14 2.09
CA PHE A 108 -5.95 -13.82 1.10
C PHE A 108 -4.47 -13.77 1.48
N SER A 109 -4.01 -12.66 2.10
CA SER A 109 -2.64 -12.53 2.60
C SER A 109 -2.34 -13.54 3.71
N VAL A 110 -3.28 -13.76 4.64
CA VAL A 110 -3.12 -14.74 5.71
C VAL A 110 -3.06 -16.17 5.16
N ILE A 111 -3.89 -16.52 4.18
CA ILE A 111 -3.86 -17.84 3.52
C ILE A 111 -2.50 -18.10 2.86
N GLN A 112 -1.91 -17.09 2.22
CA GLN A 112 -0.60 -17.23 1.58
C GLN A 112 0.56 -17.29 2.59
N GLY A 113 0.34 -16.88 3.85
CA GLY A 113 1.35 -16.85 4.90
C GLY A 113 2.22 -15.58 4.90
N GLY A 114 1.75 -14.47 4.32
CA GLY A 114 2.52 -13.22 4.24
C GLY A 114 1.68 -12.02 3.83
N CYS A 115 2.14 -10.80 4.13
CA CYS A 115 1.52 -9.58 3.59
C CYS A 115 2.00 -9.32 2.14
N PRO A 116 1.33 -8.45 1.37
CA PRO A 116 1.71 -8.18 -0.01
C PRO A 116 3.20 -7.79 -0.13
N LEU A 117 3.69 -6.91 0.75
CA LEU A 117 5.09 -6.48 0.80
C LEU A 117 6.07 -7.65 1.01
N ARG A 118 5.74 -8.59 1.91
CA ARG A 118 6.57 -9.77 2.16
C ARG A 118 6.59 -10.71 0.96
N ASN A 119 5.47 -10.85 0.25
CA ASN A 119 5.41 -11.67 -0.95
C ASN A 119 6.26 -11.08 -2.10
N TYR A 120 6.39 -9.75 -2.21
CA TYR A 120 7.36 -9.12 -3.13
C TYR A 120 8.82 -9.53 -2.82
N VAL A 121 9.20 -9.50 -1.55
CA VAL A 121 10.55 -9.91 -1.12
C VAL A 121 10.78 -11.40 -1.34
N MET A 122 9.84 -12.26 -0.92
CA MET A 122 9.98 -13.72 -1.07
C MET A 122 9.98 -14.16 -2.54
N ALA A 123 9.28 -13.44 -3.42
CA ALA A 123 9.36 -13.66 -4.85
C ALA A 123 10.75 -13.33 -5.40
N ALA A 124 11.38 -12.25 -4.92
CA ALA A 124 12.76 -11.89 -5.26
C ALA A 124 13.79 -12.91 -4.71
N GLU A 125 13.48 -13.57 -3.59
CA GLU A 125 14.27 -14.70 -3.06
C GLU A 125 14.08 -16.02 -3.82
N GLY A 126 13.17 -16.06 -4.82
CA GLY A 126 12.93 -17.23 -5.67
C GLY A 126 11.82 -18.16 -5.19
N ASN A 127 10.97 -17.74 -4.25
CA ASN A 127 9.86 -18.56 -3.80
C ASN A 127 8.71 -18.59 -4.84
N LYS A 128 8.46 -19.78 -5.40
CA LYS A 128 7.44 -20.01 -6.45
C LYS A 128 6.02 -19.67 -5.98
N THR A 129 5.67 -19.88 -4.70
CA THR A 129 4.32 -19.58 -4.20
C THR A 129 4.09 -18.08 -4.09
N ALA A 130 5.11 -17.33 -3.67
CA ALA A 130 5.06 -15.87 -3.62
C ALA A 130 4.97 -15.25 -5.02
N ILE A 131 5.66 -15.84 -6.01
CA ILE A 131 5.56 -15.44 -7.42
C ILE A 131 4.13 -15.63 -7.93
N ALA A 132 3.50 -16.78 -7.68
CA ALA A 132 2.12 -17.03 -8.09
C ALA A 132 1.13 -16.03 -7.45
N TYR A 133 1.32 -15.70 -6.17
CA TYR A 133 0.54 -14.67 -5.48
C TYR A 133 0.67 -13.30 -6.15
N LEU A 134 1.89 -12.89 -6.54
CA LEU A 134 2.12 -11.61 -7.21
C LEU A 134 1.46 -11.55 -8.58
N PHE A 135 1.51 -12.63 -9.36
CA PHE A 135 0.77 -12.69 -10.62
C PHE A 135 -0.74 -12.53 -10.39
N GLY A 136 -1.29 -13.21 -9.39
CA GLY A 136 -2.71 -13.05 -9.01
C GLY A 136 -3.04 -11.61 -8.59
N LEU A 137 -2.18 -10.99 -7.78
CA LEU A 137 -2.33 -9.58 -7.35
C LEU A 137 -2.27 -8.62 -8.55
N ALA A 138 -1.34 -8.83 -9.49
CA ALA A 138 -1.20 -8.00 -10.69
C ALA A 138 -2.40 -8.12 -11.63
N VAL A 139 -2.85 -9.35 -11.91
CA VAL A 139 -4.05 -9.60 -12.71
C VAL A 139 -5.29 -9.00 -12.04
N GLY A 140 -5.43 -9.19 -10.73
CA GLY A 140 -6.50 -8.60 -9.93
C GLY A 140 -6.52 -7.07 -9.99
N ALA A 141 -5.35 -6.42 -9.92
CA ALA A 141 -5.24 -4.96 -10.04
C ALA A 141 -5.70 -4.45 -11.41
N VAL A 142 -5.34 -5.14 -12.50
CA VAL A 142 -5.79 -4.79 -13.85
C VAL A 142 -7.30 -4.94 -13.99
N ILE A 143 -7.86 -6.06 -13.50
CA ILE A 143 -9.32 -6.29 -13.51
C ILE A 143 -10.04 -5.22 -12.68
N PHE A 144 -9.50 -4.87 -11.52
CA PHE A 144 -10.08 -3.86 -10.64
C PHE A 144 -10.17 -2.49 -11.33
N HIS A 145 -9.09 -2.02 -11.95
CA HIS A 145 -9.09 -0.73 -12.64
C HIS A 145 -9.89 -0.70 -13.95
N LYS A 146 -10.03 -1.84 -14.64
CA LYS A 146 -10.75 -1.89 -15.91
C LYS A 146 -12.24 -2.16 -15.76
N PHE A 147 -12.65 -2.99 -14.81
CA PHE A 147 -14.04 -3.43 -14.67
C PHE A 147 -14.69 -2.99 -13.35
N VAL A 148 -13.98 -3.12 -12.22
CA VAL A 148 -14.60 -2.86 -10.90
C VAL A 148 -14.70 -1.37 -10.62
N SER A 149 -13.66 -0.58 -10.87
CA SER A 149 -13.72 0.87 -10.61
C SER A 149 -14.78 1.62 -11.42
N PRO A 150 -15.02 1.37 -12.73
CA PRO A 150 -16.14 2.01 -13.42
C PRO A 150 -17.50 1.48 -12.94
N LEU A 151 -17.60 0.19 -12.60
CA LEU A 151 -18.84 -0.40 -12.06
C LEU A 151 -19.22 0.21 -10.71
N VAL A 152 -18.26 0.36 -9.80
CA VAL A 152 -18.52 0.97 -8.48
C VAL A 152 -18.88 2.46 -8.63
N LYS A 153 -18.24 3.18 -9.56
CA LYS A 153 -18.63 4.57 -9.86
C LYS A 153 -20.07 4.67 -10.38
N ALA A 154 -20.53 3.71 -11.17
CA ALA A 154 -21.89 3.69 -11.69
C ALA A 154 -22.96 3.27 -10.66
N ILE A 155 -22.58 2.52 -9.63
CA ILE A 155 -23.51 2.06 -8.57
C ILE A 155 -23.62 3.07 -7.42
N LEU A 156 -22.55 3.84 -7.18
CA LEU A 156 -22.38 4.61 -5.94
C LEU A 156 -22.46 6.14 -6.12
N VAL A 157 -22.46 6.62 -7.36
CA VAL A 157 -22.88 7.98 -7.74
C VAL A 157 -24.34 7.93 -8.15
#